data_AF-A0A1M6LYZ3-F1
#
_entry.id   AF-A0A1M6LYZ3-F1
#
_cell.length_a   1.000
_cell.length_b   1.000
_cell.length_c   1.000
_cell.angle_alpha   90.00
_cell.angle_beta   90.00
_cell.angle_gamma   90.00
#
_symmetry.space_group_name_H-M   'P 1'
#
loop_
_entity.id
_entity.type
_entity.pdbx_description
1 polymer ?
#
loop_
_entity_poly.entity_id
_entity_poly.type
_entity_poly.pdbx_seq_one_letter_code
_entity_poly.pdbx_strand_id
1 'polypeptide(L)'
;MKNLIFETGGRPFVLDDLATLQEEFQYALYAPLLALPPCVVSGCEVGAAGAGVYDVGPGLVWLNGALHRFAGASAVALPGELYVGPLVVENGPYQTGGQKPVRSEALALLRAAGNVPGQKVLVTEHGVLRAEKAREAGQRMLGDTKWLTKLAAGYFLNGRGLYGTVAYGWALADGQHTTEQLGGVWPVGYKAGHADYGVLGKQIGLEKVALTVEEGPAHGHDMDQAGSHSHSVSVYQAVTGQGDNGSTRTTINTGLRDTFTTSNTGAHTHGIRSSGEGLPHENRPPSKAMVVLEWIGF
;
A
#
# COMPACT_ATOMS: atom_id res chain seq x y z
N MET A 1 -14.40 -7.76 -37.65
CA MET A 1 -13.86 -7.28 -38.94
C MET A 1 -14.59 -8.04 -40.03
N LYS A 2 -14.94 -7.39 -41.15
CA LYS A 2 -15.59 -8.09 -42.27
C LYS A 2 -14.55 -8.84 -43.10
N ASN A 3 -14.74 -10.14 -43.26
CA ASN A 3 -13.94 -11.00 -44.11
C ASN A 3 -14.62 -11.14 -45.46
N LEU A 4 -13.88 -11.01 -46.55
CA LEU A 4 -14.34 -11.37 -47.88
C LEU A 4 -14.52 -12.88 -47.97
N ILE A 5 -15.61 -13.31 -48.61
CA ILE A 5 -15.87 -14.71 -48.91
C ILE A 5 -15.42 -14.97 -50.35
N PHE A 6 -14.52 -15.93 -50.52
CA PHE A 6 -14.00 -16.34 -51.82
C PHE A 6 -14.72 -17.61 -52.29
N GLU A 7 -15.81 -17.46 -53.04
CA GLU A 7 -16.49 -18.59 -53.69
C GLU A 7 -15.85 -18.94 -55.04
N THR A 8 -15.85 -20.23 -55.39
CA THR A 8 -15.38 -20.73 -56.68
C THR A 8 -16.37 -20.35 -57.80
N GLY A 9 -15.87 -19.77 -58.90
CA GLY A 9 -16.63 -19.64 -60.15
C GLY A 9 -17.24 -18.26 -60.48
N GLY A 10 -16.46 -17.17 -60.44
CA GLY A 10 -16.99 -15.90 -60.96
C GLY A 10 -16.10 -14.64 -60.90
N ARG A 11 -14.81 -14.73 -60.59
CA ARG A 11 -13.91 -13.56 -60.58
C ARG A 11 -12.63 -13.83 -61.39
N PRO A 12 -12.16 -12.88 -62.21
CA PRO A 12 -11.01 -13.05 -63.10
C PRO A 12 -9.64 -12.93 -62.41
N PHE A 13 -9.61 -12.63 -61.10
CA PHE A 13 -8.38 -12.63 -60.31
C PHE A 13 -8.18 -14.01 -59.69
N VAL A 14 -6.93 -14.47 -59.63
CA VAL A 14 -6.55 -15.62 -58.81
C VAL A 14 -6.98 -15.28 -57.39
N LEU A 15 -8.00 -15.98 -56.89
CA LEU A 15 -8.63 -15.71 -55.58
C LEU A 15 -7.62 -15.78 -54.42
N ASP A 16 -6.47 -16.41 -54.67
CA ASP A 16 -5.36 -16.64 -53.75
C ASP A 16 -4.66 -15.36 -53.29
N ASP A 17 -4.42 -14.39 -54.19
CA ASP A 17 -3.69 -13.16 -53.84
C ASP A 17 -4.48 -12.28 -52.87
N LEU A 18 -5.80 -12.18 -53.07
CA LEU A 18 -6.69 -11.40 -52.19
C LEU A 18 -6.97 -12.11 -50.87
N ALA A 19 -7.01 -13.45 -50.88
CA ALA A 19 -7.09 -14.24 -49.66
C ALA A 19 -5.82 -14.05 -48.82
N THR A 20 -4.66 -14.20 -49.45
CA THR A 20 -3.34 -13.98 -48.82
C THR A 20 -3.24 -12.56 -48.26
N LEU A 21 -3.61 -11.52 -49.01
CA LEU A 21 -3.54 -10.14 -48.53
C LEU A 21 -4.46 -9.91 -47.31
N GLN A 22 -5.65 -10.52 -47.29
CA GLN A 22 -6.55 -10.43 -46.14
C GLN A 22 -5.95 -11.13 -44.91
N GLU A 23 -5.39 -12.34 -45.09
CA GLU A 23 -4.79 -13.12 -44.01
C GLU A 23 -3.55 -12.45 -43.43
N GLU A 24 -2.61 -12.01 -44.27
CA GLU A 24 -1.38 -11.33 -43.85
C GLU A 24 -1.68 -10.03 -43.10
N PHE A 25 -2.67 -9.26 -43.56
CA PHE A 25 -3.11 -8.06 -42.85
C PHE A 25 -3.71 -8.40 -41.48
N GLN A 26 -4.49 -9.47 -41.38
CA GLN A 26 -5.04 -9.94 -40.11
C GLN A 26 -3.94 -10.40 -39.17
N TYR A 27 -2.97 -11.17 -39.65
CA TYR A 27 -1.83 -11.60 -38.85
C TYR A 27 -1.03 -10.42 -38.33
N ALA A 28 -0.71 -9.43 -39.19
CA ALA A 28 -0.01 -8.22 -38.78
C ALA A 28 -0.78 -7.44 -37.70
N LEU A 29 -2.11 -7.36 -37.83
CA LEU A 29 -2.96 -6.66 -36.87
C LEU A 29 -3.13 -7.43 -35.55
N TYR A 30 -3.17 -8.76 -35.59
CA TYR A 30 -3.41 -9.61 -34.43
C TYR A 30 -2.14 -9.94 -33.65
N ALA A 31 -0.97 -9.90 -34.29
CA ALA A 31 0.33 -10.17 -33.67
C ALA A 31 0.52 -9.51 -32.28
N PRO A 32 0.23 -8.22 -32.06
CA PRO A 32 0.42 -7.58 -30.76
C PRO A 32 -0.68 -7.89 -29.72
N LEU A 33 -1.68 -8.71 -30.07
CA LEU A 33 -2.81 -9.12 -29.24
C LEU A 33 -2.82 -10.62 -28.91
N LEU A 34 -2.09 -11.45 -29.67
CA LEU A 34 -2.08 -12.90 -29.52
C LEU A 34 -1.73 -13.39 -28.11
N ALA A 35 -0.83 -12.71 -27.41
CA ALA A 35 -0.43 -13.05 -26.04
C ALA A 35 -1.37 -12.49 -24.97
N LEU A 36 -2.36 -11.69 -25.35
CA LEU A 36 -3.25 -11.02 -24.40
C LEU A 36 -4.49 -11.86 -24.10
N PRO A 37 -4.97 -11.83 -22.84
CA PRO A 37 -6.30 -12.34 -22.53
C PRO A 37 -7.38 -11.56 -23.29
N PRO A 38 -8.61 -12.09 -23.35
CA PRO A 38 -9.77 -11.36 -23.85
C PRO A 38 -9.86 -9.95 -23.27
N CYS A 39 -9.87 -8.93 -24.12
CA CYS A 39 -9.84 -7.54 -23.68
C CYS A 39 -10.47 -6.59 -24.71
N VAL A 40 -10.77 -5.36 -24.29
CA VAL A 40 -11.19 -4.28 -25.17
C VAL A 40 -9.96 -3.53 -25.68
N VAL A 41 -9.86 -3.39 -27.00
CA VAL A 41 -8.75 -2.69 -27.66
C VAL A 41 -9.04 -1.20 -27.79
N SER A 42 -10.30 -0.84 -28.07
CA SER A 42 -10.72 0.57 -28.20
C SER A 42 -12.23 0.70 -27.98
N GLY A 43 -12.68 1.85 -27.45
CA GLY A 43 -14.09 2.12 -27.18
C GLY A 43 -14.67 1.27 -26.06
N CYS A 44 -15.95 0.90 -26.19
CA CYS A 44 -16.71 0.22 -25.12
C CYS A 44 -16.73 1.00 -23.80
N GLU A 45 -16.79 2.33 -23.89
CA GLU A 45 -16.88 3.20 -22.72
C GLU A 45 -18.20 2.98 -22.00
N VAL A 46 -18.14 2.79 -20.69
CA VAL A 46 -19.31 2.58 -19.84
C VAL A 46 -19.73 3.92 -19.24
N GLY A 47 -20.95 4.35 -19.53
CA GLY A 47 -21.57 5.55 -18.97
C GLY A 47 -22.83 5.21 -18.20
N ALA A 48 -23.11 5.92 -17.11
CA ALA A 48 -24.39 5.79 -16.42
C ALA A 48 -25.50 6.44 -17.24
N ALA A 49 -26.57 5.69 -17.51
CA ALA A 49 -27.77 6.15 -18.21
C ALA A 49 -28.96 6.36 -17.26
N GLY A 50 -28.91 5.76 -16.06
CA GLY A 50 -29.90 5.88 -15.01
C GLY A 50 -29.49 5.09 -13.75
N ALA A 51 -30.36 5.04 -12.74
CA ALA A 51 -30.09 4.28 -11.52
C ALA A 51 -29.95 2.78 -11.83
N GLY A 52 -28.73 2.24 -11.70
CA GLY A 52 -28.43 0.83 -11.98
C GLY A 52 -28.48 0.45 -13.47
N VAL A 53 -28.50 1.43 -14.36
CA VAL A 53 -28.62 1.24 -15.81
C VAL A 53 -27.51 2.01 -16.52
N TYR A 54 -26.85 1.33 -17.47
CA TYR A 54 -25.64 1.84 -18.12
C TYR A 54 -25.78 1.78 -19.64
N ASP A 55 -25.09 2.69 -20.31
CA ASP A 55 -24.83 2.64 -21.74
C ASP A 55 -23.38 2.21 -21.96
N VAL A 56 -23.16 1.28 -22.88
CA VAL A 56 -21.83 0.84 -23.30
C VAL A 56 -21.65 1.30 -24.74
N GLY A 57 -20.69 2.19 -24.98
CA GLY A 57 -20.41 2.73 -26.30
C GLY A 57 -19.92 1.66 -27.30
N PRO A 58 -19.91 1.96 -28.61
CA PRO A 58 -19.32 1.08 -29.61
C PRO A 58 -17.80 0.93 -29.41
N GLY A 59 -17.22 -0.15 -29.95
CA GLY A 59 -15.78 -0.39 -29.82
C GLY A 59 -15.26 -1.63 -30.54
N LEU A 60 -14.01 -1.96 -30.24
CA LEU A 60 -13.27 -3.11 -30.75
C LEU A 60 -12.84 -4.02 -29.59
N VAL A 61 -13.15 -5.30 -29.72
CA VAL A 61 -12.92 -6.31 -28.69
C VAL A 61 -12.07 -7.44 -29.25
N TRP A 62 -11.06 -7.85 -28.49
CA TRP A 62 -10.22 -9.01 -28.76
C TRP A 62 -10.80 -10.23 -28.04
N LEU A 63 -11.32 -11.19 -28.82
CA LEU A 63 -12.00 -12.39 -28.33
C LEU A 63 -11.77 -13.55 -29.30
N ASN A 64 -11.58 -14.76 -28.79
CA ASN A 64 -11.36 -15.99 -29.56
C ASN A 64 -10.29 -15.86 -30.66
N GLY A 65 -9.23 -15.08 -30.40
CA GLY A 65 -8.13 -14.89 -31.35
C GLY A 65 -8.44 -13.95 -32.53
N ALA A 66 -9.54 -13.18 -32.48
CA ALA A 66 -9.90 -12.24 -33.53
C ALA A 66 -10.44 -10.91 -32.97
N LEU A 67 -10.42 -9.87 -33.82
CA LEU A 67 -11.02 -8.57 -33.53
C LEU A 67 -12.48 -8.49 -33.97
N HIS A 68 -13.35 -8.28 -32.99
CA HIS A 68 -14.79 -8.15 -33.16
C HIS A 68 -15.22 -6.71 -32.94
N ARG A 69 -16.11 -6.21 -33.80
CA ARG A 69 -16.76 -4.91 -33.61
C ARG A 69 -17.91 -5.08 -32.62
N PHE A 70 -18.02 -4.18 -31.67
CA PHE A 70 -19.15 -4.03 -30.78
C PHE A 70 -19.92 -2.77 -31.20
N ALA A 71 -21.22 -2.91 -31.47
CA ALA A 71 -22.06 -1.80 -31.93
C ALA A 71 -22.48 -0.84 -30.81
N GLY A 72 -22.21 -1.20 -29.55
CA GLY A 72 -22.78 -0.54 -28.38
C GLY A 72 -24.01 -1.26 -27.85
N ALA A 73 -24.36 -0.97 -26.62
CA ALA A 73 -25.60 -1.39 -26.00
C ALA A 73 -26.10 -0.27 -25.09
N SER A 74 -27.40 0.00 -25.12
CA SER A 74 -28.01 1.05 -24.30
C SER A 74 -28.97 0.46 -23.29
N ALA A 75 -29.13 1.17 -22.17
CA ALA A 75 -30.03 0.79 -21.10
C ALA A 75 -29.83 -0.65 -20.57
N VAL A 76 -28.58 -1.05 -20.37
CA VAL A 76 -28.22 -2.40 -19.89
C VAL A 76 -27.94 -2.43 -18.39
N ALA A 77 -28.28 -3.55 -17.76
CA ALA A 77 -27.84 -3.85 -16.40
C ALA A 77 -26.43 -4.46 -16.42
N LEU A 78 -25.57 -4.01 -15.51
CA LEU A 78 -24.22 -4.54 -15.30
C LEU A 78 -24.13 -5.24 -13.93
N PRO A 79 -23.28 -6.26 -13.75
CA PRO A 79 -22.24 -6.72 -14.67
C PRO A 79 -22.75 -7.50 -15.90
N GLY A 80 -22.10 -7.26 -17.03
CA GLY A 80 -22.35 -7.93 -18.30
C GLY A 80 -21.09 -8.58 -18.87
N GLU A 81 -21.25 -9.37 -19.93
CA GLU A 81 -20.15 -10.04 -20.62
C GLU A 81 -20.23 -9.81 -22.12
N LEU A 82 -19.13 -9.38 -22.71
CA LEU A 82 -18.95 -9.33 -24.16
C LEU A 82 -18.54 -10.71 -24.65
N TYR A 83 -19.26 -11.20 -25.65
CA TYR A 83 -19.00 -12.50 -26.29
C TYR A 83 -19.15 -12.38 -27.80
N VAL A 84 -18.62 -13.37 -28.52
CA VAL A 84 -18.73 -13.43 -29.98
C VAL A 84 -20.14 -13.92 -30.36
N GLY A 85 -20.88 -13.07 -31.07
CA GLY A 85 -22.17 -13.41 -31.63
C GLY A 85 -22.09 -14.34 -32.84
N PRO A 86 -23.24 -14.74 -33.41
CA PRO A 86 -23.26 -15.58 -34.60
C PRO A 86 -22.58 -14.87 -35.79
N LEU A 87 -22.00 -15.67 -36.69
CA LEU A 87 -21.46 -15.17 -37.94
C LEU A 87 -22.60 -14.65 -38.82
N VAL A 88 -22.54 -13.38 -39.20
CA VAL A 88 -23.49 -12.75 -40.12
C VAL A 88 -22.86 -12.70 -41.50
N VAL A 89 -23.56 -13.21 -42.50
CA VAL A 89 -23.13 -13.20 -43.91
C VAL A 89 -23.91 -12.13 -44.66
N GLU A 90 -23.19 -11.25 -45.33
CA GLU A 90 -23.73 -10.21 -46.19
C GLU A 90 -23.73 -10.71 -47.64
N ASN A 91 -24.90 -10.68 -48.27
CA ASN A 91 -25.07 -11.04 -49.66
C ASN A 91 -25.02 -9.79 -50.55
N GLY A 92 -24.37 -9.91 -51.70
CA GLY A 92 -24.26 -8.85 -52.70
C GLY A 92 -24.84 -9.28 -54.05
N PRO A 93 -25.25 -8.32 -54.90
CA PRO A 93 -25.81 -8.60 -56.21
C PRO A 93 -24.79 -9.27 -57.13
N TYR A 94 -25.24 -10.27 -57.89
CA TYR A 94 -24.43 -11.04 -58.83
C TYR A 94 -24.75 -10.72 -60.29
N GLN A 95 -23.74 -10.77 -61.17
CA GLN A 95 -23.82 -10.29 -62.56
C GLN A 95 -24.90 -10.97 -63.41
N THR A 96 -25.27 -12.22 -63.09
CA THR A 96 -26.29 -12.99 -63.84
C THR A 96 -27.71 -12.83 -63.30
N GLY A 97 -27.93 -11.89 -62.38
CA GLY A 97 -29.16 -11.82 -61.58
C GLY A 97 -29.12 -12.83 -60.44
N GLY A 98 -29.28 -12.36 -59.21
CA GLY A 98 -29.17 -13.16 -57.98
C GLY A 98 -28.36 -12.48 -56.89
N GLN A 99 -28.27 -13.13 -55.74
CA GLN A 99 -27.49 -12.69 -54.58
C GLN A 99 -26.48 -13.78 -54.22
N LYS A 100 -25.24 -13.39 -53.93
CA LYS A 100 -24.20 -14.30 -53.45
C LYS A 100 -23.55 -13.77 -52.17
N PRO A 101 -23.07 -14.64 -51.26
CA PRO A 101 -22.36 -14.18 -50.08
C PRO A 101 -21.05 -13.52 -50.49
N VAL A 102 -20.85 -12.28 -50.03
CA VAL A 102 -19.66 -11.48 -50.39
C VAL A 102 -18.78 -11.19 -49.19
N ARG A 103 -19.38 -11.09 -47.99
CA ARG A 103 -18.67 -10.77 -46.75
C ARG A 103 -19.27 -11.52 -45.58
N SER A 104 -18.46 -11.82 -44.57
CA SER A 104 -18.93 -12.32 -43.29
C SER A 104 -18.30 -11.55 -42.13
N GLU A 105 -19.03 -11.43 -41.02
CA GLU A 105 -18.52 -10.87 -39.77
C GLU A 105 -19.25 -11.46 -38.58
N ALA A 106 -18.51 -11.79 -37.53
CA ALA A 106 -19.09 -12.02 -36.21
C ALA A 106 -18.92 -10.73 -35.37
N LEU A 107 -20.03 -10.18 -34.90
CA LEU A 107 -20.02 -9.02 -34.01
C LEU A 107 -19.87 -9.47 -32.56
N ALA A 108 -19.24 -8.63 -31.74
CA ALA A 108 -19.33 -8.79 -30.30
C ALA A 108 -20.72 -8.34 -29.85
N LEU A 109 -21.32 -9.10 -28.94
CA LEU A 109 -22.61 -8.80 -28.33
C LEU A 109 -22.47 -8.74 -26.81
N LEU A 110 -23.36 -7.99 -26.16
CA LEU A 110 -23.42 -7.90 -24.70
C LEU A 110 -24.56 -8.77 -24.17
N ARG A 111 -24.31 -9.52 -23.10
CA ARG A 111 -25.32 -10.23 -22.31
C ARG A 111 -25.08 -10.03 -20.83
N ALA A 112 -26.05 -10.39 -20.00
CA ALA A 112 -25.85 -10.46 -18.55
C ALA A 112 -24.71 -11.43 -18.20
N ALA A 113 -23.91 -11.09 -17.18
CA ALA A 113 -22.81 -11.95 -16.75
C ALA A 113 -23.32 -13.30 -16.24
N GLY A 114 -22.61 -14.37 -16.59
CA GLY A 114 -23.03 -15.72 -16.24
C GLY A 114 -21.99 -16.80 -16.56
N ASN A 115 -22.25 -18.03 -16.13
CA ASN A 115 -21.36 -19.16 -16.34
C ASN A 115 -21.55 -19.82 -17.70
N VAL A 116 -21.53 -19.02 -18.76
CA VAL A 116 -21.59 -19.54 -20.13
C VAL A 116 -20.16 -19.86 -20.61
N PRO A 117 -19.91 -21.06 -21.15
CA PRO A 117 -18.60 -21.43 -21.70
C PRO A 117 -18.15 -20.52 -22.85
N GLY A 118 -16.84 -20.34 -22.97
CA GLY A 118 -16.19 -19.55 -24.03
C GLY A 118 -15.42 -18.34 -23.50
N GLN A 119 -14.57 -17.76 -24.36
CA GLN A 119 -13.89 -16.53 -24.01
C GLN A 119 -14.89 -15.37 -23.93
N LYS A 120 -14.66 -14.51 -22.95
CA LYS A 120 -15.53 -13.39 -22.63
C LYS A 120 -14.74 -12.26 -22.01
N VAL A 121 -15.23 -11.03 -22.18
CA VAL A 121 -14.72 -9.85 -21.46
C VAL A 121 -15.80 -9.37 -20.52
N LEU A 122 -15.48 -9.30 -19.22
CA LEU A 122 -16.40 -8.73 -18.23
C LEU A 122 -16.55 -7.22 -18.49
N VAL A 123 -17.77 -6.73 -18.33
CA VAL A 123 -18.14 -5.32 -18.35
C VAL A 123 -18.78 -5.01 -17.01
N THR A 124 -18.23 -4.04 -16.30
CA THR A 124 -18.75 -3.59 -14.99
C THR A 124 -19.12 -2.12 -15.07
N GLU A 125 -19.82 -1.61 -14.06
CA GLU A 125 -20.13 -0.18 -13.95
C GLU A 125 -18.89 0.73 -13.96
N HIS A 126 -17.73 0.19 -13.58
CA HIS A 126 -16.46 0.93 -13.56
C HIS A 126 -15.71 0.85 -14.90
N GLY A 127 -16.09 -0.06 -15.80
CA GLY A 127 -15.47 -0.21 -17.11
C GLY A 127 -15.15 -1.66 -17.51
N VAL A 128 -14.15 -1.79 -18.38
CA VAL A 128 -13.75 -3.02 -19.10
C VAL A 128 -12.26 -3.26 -19.02
N LEU A 129 -11.81 -4.52 -19.09
CA LEU A 129 -10.39 -4.83 -19.19
C LEU A 129 -9.83 -4.32 -20.52
N ARG A 130 -8.97 -3.30 -20.46
CA ARG A 130 -8.33 -2.70 -21.64
C ARG A 130 -7.07 -3.44 -22.05
N ALA A 131 -6.75 -3.43 -23.34
CA ALA A 131 -5.55 -4.05 -23.89
C ALA A 131 -4.26 -3.56 -23.23
N GLU A 132 -4.15 -2.27 -22.90
CA GLU A 132 -3.01 -1.71 -22.18
C GLU A 132 -2.84 -2.35 -20.79
N LYS A 133 -3.95 -2.52 -20.08
CA LYS A 133 -3.93 -3.14 -18.76
C LYS A 133 -3.63 -4.63 -18.84
N ALA A 134 -4.20 -5.31 -19.83
CA ALA A 134 -3.90 -6.70 -20.13
C ALA A 134 -2.41 -6.91 -20.46
N ARG A 135 -1.77 -5.97 -21.15
CA ARG A 135 -0.32 -5.95 -21.40
C ARG A 135 0.49 -5.76 -20.13
N GLU A 136 0.07 -4.85 -19.26
CA GLU A 136 0.75 -4.64 -17.97
C GLU A 136 0.84 -5.95 -17.18
N ALA A 137 -0.22 -6.76 -17.17
CA ALA A 137 -0.19 -8.04 -16.46
C ALA A 137 0.86 -9.03 -16.97
N GLY A 138 1.21 -8.99 -18.26
CA GLY A 138 2.28 -9.82 -18.82
C GLY A 138 3.70 -9.31 -18.49
N GLN A 139 3.83 -8.08 -18.00
CA GLN A 139 5.10 -7.45 -17.65
C GLN A 139 5.36 -7.40 -16.14
N ARG A 140 4.34 -7.72 -15.33
CA ARG A 140 4.39 -7.67 -13.86
C ARG A 140 4.55 -9.08 -13.29
N MET A 141 5.22 -9.15 -12.15
CA MET A 141 5.25 -10.36 -11.34
C MET A 141 4.36 -10.18 -10.11
N LEU A 142 3.82 -11.29 -9.60
CA LEU A 142 3.14 -11.29 -8.30
C LEU A 142 4.12 -10.81 -7.24
N GLY A 143 3.68 -9.89 -6.38
CA GLY A 143 4.53 -9.27 -5.37
C GLY A 143 5.26 -8.01 -5.84
N ASP A 144 5.11 -7.58 -7.11
CA ASP A 144 5.63 -6.28 -7.54
C ASP A 144 4.99 -5.17 -6.71
N THR A 145 5.81 -4.30 -6.12
CA THR A 145 5.31 -3.22 -5.27
C THR A 145 5.40 -1.85 -5.94
N LYS A 146 4.47 -0.97 -5.57
CA LYS A 146 4.46 0.43 -5.97
C LYS A 146 4.18 1.32 -4.78
N TRP A 147 4.98 2.37 -4.63
CA TRP A 147 4.86 3.35 -3.57
C TRP A 147 4.21 4.62 -4.10
N LEU A 148 3.17 5.09 -3.43
CA LEU A 148 2.37 6.25 -3.81
C LEU A 148 2.23 7.22 -2.65
N THR A 149 2.26 8.51 -2.93
CA THR A 149 2.00 9.56 -1.92
C THR A 149 0.50 9.74 -1.64
N LYS A 150 -0.36 9.29 -2.55
CA LYS A 150 -1.82 9.36 -2.45
C LYS A 150 -2.44 8.18 -3.19
N LEU A 151 -3.43 7.54 -2.57
CA LEU A 151 -4.27 6.57 -3.24
C LEU A 151 -5.26 7.30 -4.15
N ALA A 152 -5.21 7.03 -5.45
CA ALA A 152 -6.13 7.62 -6.43
C ALA A 152 -7.53 6.99 -6.32
N ALA A 153 -8.53 7.59 -6.97
CA ALA A 153 -9.81 6.93 -7.19
C ALA A 153 -9.60 5.63 -8.00
N GLY A 154 -10.53 4.68 -7.87
CA GLY A 154 -10.42 3.39 -8.56
C GLY A 154 -10.10 2.20 -7.65
N TYR A 155 -10.22 2.33 -6.34
CA TYR A 155 -10.09 1.22 -5.39
C TYR A 155 -11.40 1.02 -4.62
N PHE A 156 -11.72 -0.23 -4.31
CA PHE A 156 -12.73 -0.56 -3.31
C PHE A 156 -12.28 -0.09 -1.92
N LEU A 157 -13.21 -0.02 -0.96
CA LEU A 157 -12.91 0.32 0.43
C LEU A 157 -11.93 -0.66 1.10
N ASN A 158 -11.85 -1.89 0.61
CA ASN A 158 -10.89 -2.90 1.05
C ASN A 158 -9.51 -2.77 0.37
N GLY A 159 -9.25 -1.70 -0.39
CA GLY A 159 -7.95 -1.44 -1.00
C GLY A 159 -7.67 -2.20 -2.29
N ARG A 160 -8.59 -3.03 -2.80
CA ARG A 160 -8.44 -3.71 -4.09
C ARG A 160 -8.83 -2.80 -5.25
N GLY A 161 -8.05 -2.80 -6.32
CA GLY A 161 -8.34 -2.03 -7.52
C GLY A 161 -9.63 -2.47 -8.22
N LEU A 162 -10.45 -1.49 -8.60
CA LEU A 162 -11.70 -1.68 -9.34
C LEU A 162 -11.41 -2.18 -10.75
N TYR A 163 -12.16 -3.20 -11.18
CA TYR A 163 -12.12 -3.70 -12.56
C TYR A 163 -12.40 -2.57 -13.57
N GLY A 164 -11.70 -2.57 -14.70
CA GLY A 164 -11.87 -1.54 -15.73
C GLY A 164 -11.14 -0.22 -15.47
N THR A 165 -10.46 -0.09 -14.34
CA THR A 165 -9.65 1.08 -14.01
C THR A 165 -8.15 0.76 -14.08
N VAL A 166 -7.32 1.81 -14.06
CA VAL A 166 -5.85 1.66 -13.98
C VAL A 166 -5.38 0.96 -12.71
N ALA A 167 -6.20 0.95 -11.66
CA ALA A 167 -5.91 0.31 -10.39
C ALA A 167 -6.14 -1.21 -10.42
N TYR A 168 -6.88 -1.75 -11.39
CA TYR A 168 -7.17 -3.19 -11.44
C TYR A 168 -5.88 -4.02 -11.39
N GLY A 169 -5.91 -5.15 -10.68
CA GLY A 169 -4.72 -5.98 -10.43
C GLY A 169 -3.74 -5.45 -9.38
N TRP A 170 -3.95 -4.25 -8.84
CA TRP A 170 -3.27 -3.77 -7.64
C TRP A 170 -4.16 -3.91 -6.40
N ALA A 171 -3.55 -4.18 -5.24
CA ALA A 171 -4.20 -4.12 -3.95
C ALA A 171 -3.28 -3.43 -2.92
N LEU A 172 -3.86 -2.96 -1.81
CA LEU A 172 -3.07 -2.49 -0.66
C LEU A 172 -2.20 -3.63 -0.11
N ALA A 173 -0.97 -3.33 0.25
CA ALA A 173 -0.06 -4.26 0.92
C ALA A 173 -0.31 -4.27 2.44
N ASP A 174 -1.45 -4.86 2.81
CA ASP A 174 -2.01 -4.89 4.17
C ASP A 174 -2.35 -6.31 4.65
N GLY A 175 -1.71 -7.33 4.06
CA GLY A 175 -1.94 -8.73 4.41
C GLY A 175 -3.25 -9.32 3.86
N GLN A 176 -4.09 -8.53 3.20
CA GLN A 176 -5.30 -9.00 2.53
C GLN A 176 -5.01 -9.36 1.07
N HIS A 177 -5.91 -10.10 0.43
CA HIS A 177 -5.79 -10.39 -1.01
C HIS A 177 -4.44 -10.99 -1.43
N THR A 178 -3.86 -11.81 -0.55
CA THR A 178 -2.53 -12.44 -0.70
C THR A 178 -1.35 -11.47 -0.78
N THR A 179 -1.52 -10.21 -0.36
CA THR A 179 -0.44 -9.24 -0.27
C THR A 179 0.35 -9.39 1.02
N GLU A 180 1.58 -8.87 1.04
CA GLU A 180 2.41 -8.78 2.23
C GLU A 180 1.95 -7.61 3.14
N GLN A 181 2.18 -7.73 4.45
CA GLN A 181 1.92 -6.64 5.40
C GLN A 181 3.07 -5.62 5.36
N LEU A 182 2.99 -4.65 4.44
CA LEU A 182 4.01 -3.61 4.27
C LEU A 182 3.65 -2.26 4.91
N GLY A 183 2.44 -2.13 5.46
CA GLY A 183 2.04 -0.97 6.25
C GLY A 183 2.82 -0.88 7.57
N GLY A 184 3.41 0.29 7.84
CA GLY A 184 4.12 0.57 9.10
C GLY A 184 5.54 -0.01 9.20
N VAL A 185 6.04 -0.64 8.13
CA VAL A 185 7.40 -1.18 8.08
C VAL A 185 8.31 -0.33 7.19
N TRP A 186 9.60 -0.38 7.49
CA TRP A 186 10.64 0.22 6.66
C TRP A 186 11.25 -0.85 5.75
N PRO A 187 11.19 -0.69 4.42
CA PRO A 187 11.78 -1.67 3.53
C PRO A 187 13.30 -1.64 3.66
N VAL A 188 13.89 -2.81 3.82
CA VAL A 188 15.35 -3.00 3.79
C VAL A 188 15.68 -3.99 2.68
N GLY A 189 16.74 -3.68 1.92
CA GLY A 189 17.16 -4.51 0.80
C GLY A 189 17.62 -5.89 1.25
N TYR A 190 17.16 -6.92 0.53
CA TYR A 190 17.63 -8.29 0.72
C TYR A 190 19.14 -8.38 0.46
N LYS A 191 19.85 -9.07 1.36
CA LYS A 191 21.29 -9.36 1.25
C LYS A 191 21.54 -10.83 1.55
N ALA A 192 21.80 -11.59 0.50
CA ALA A 192 22.07 -13.03 0.58
C ALA A 192 23.18 -13.34 1.61
N GLY A 193 22.93 -14.35 2.45
CA GLY A 193 23.87 -14.81 3.48
C GLY A 193 23.95 -13.93 4.74
N HIS A 194 23.22 -12.80 4.82
CA HIS A 194 23.13 -12.02 6.06
C HIS A 194 22.06 -12.61 6.99
N ALA A 195 22.34 -12.71 8.30
CA ALA A 195 21.40 -13.30 9.26
C ALA A 195 20.05 -12.55 9.34
N ASP A 196 20.08 -11.22 9.22
CA ASP A 196 18.88 -10.38 9.31
C ASP A 196 18.27 -9.99 7.95
N TYR A 197 19.09 -9.89 6.90
CA TYR A 197 18.65 -9.39 5.60
C TYR A 197 18.64 -10.50 4.53
N GLY A 198 19.05 -11.71 4.88
CA GLY A 198 19.09 -12.88 4.01
C GLY A 198 17.85 -13.77 4.10
N VAL A 199 16.83 -13.35 4.86
CA VAL A 199 15.53 -14.02 4.96
C VAL A 199 14.46 -13.03 4.53
N LEU A 200 13.75 -13.33 3.44
CA LEU A 200 12.65 -12.49 2.95
C LEU A 200 11.52 -12.43 3.99
N GLY A 201 10.89 -11.26 4.13
CA GLY A 201 9.80 -11.04 5.08
C GLY A 201 10.19 -10.98 6.55
N LYS A 202 11.49 -11.12 6.91
CA LYS A 202 11.94 -11.02 8.30
C LYS A 202 11.70 -9.59 8.83
N GLN A 203 10.88 -9.47 9.86
CA GLN A 203 10.66 -8.21 10.56
C GLN A 203 11.78 -7.98 11.58
N ILE A 204 12.35 -6.78 11.54
CA ILE A 204 13.45 -6.34 12.39
C ILE A 204 13.26 -4.87 12.76
N GLY A 205 13.88 -4.45 13.86
CA GLY A 205 13.78 -3.08 14.38
C GLY A 205 12.61 -2.89 15.33
N LEU A 206 12.66 -1.78 16.07
CA LEU A 206 11.67 -1.36 17.06
C LEU A 206 11.37 0.12 16.86
N GLU A 207 10.11 0.51 17.06
CA GLU A 207 9.72 1.93 17.01
C GLU A 207 10.28 2.74 18.17
N LYS A 208 10.36 2.11 19.35
CA LYS A 208 10.93 2.71 20.55
C LYS A 208 11.92 1.77 21.20
N VAL A 209 12.98 2.33 21.76
CA VAL A 209 14.01 1.60 22.50
C VAL A 209 14.18 2.26 23.86
N ALA A 210 14.29 1.44 24.90
CA ALA A 210 14.67 1.89 26.24
C ALA A 210 16.13 1.50 26.48
N LEU A 211 16.94 2.44 26.98
CA LEU A 211 18.31 2.13 27.37
C LEU A 211 18.29 1.34 28.67
N THR A 212 19.01 0.23 28.68
CA THR A 212 19.32 -0.55 29.87
C THR A 212 20.48 0.09 30.65
N VAL A 213 20.67 -0.32 31.90
CA VAL A 213 21.77 0.18 32.74
C VAL A 213 23.12 -0.17 32.12
N GLU A 214 23.20 -1.33 31.44
CA GLU A 214 24.39 -1.84 30.77
C GLU A 214 24.76 -1.05 29.51
N GLU A 215 23.78 -0.38 28.87
CA GLU A 215 24.01 0.47 27.69
C GLU A 215 24.43 1.91 28.07
N GLY A 216 24.32 2.28 29.35
CA GLY A 216 24.74 3.56 29.86
C GLY A 216 26.27 3.65 30.03
N PRO A 217 26.92 4.77 29.65
CA PRO A 217 28.33 4.97 29.96
C PRO A 217 28.57 4.97 31.47
N ALA A 218 29.67 4.33 31.88
CA ALA A 218 30.14 4.44 33.26
C ALA A 218 30.38 5.91 33.59
N HIS A 219 29.74 6.38 34.66
CA HIS A 219 29.90 7.73 35.18
C HIS A 219 29.95 7.68 36.71
N GLY A 220 30.61 8.67 37.30
CA GLY A 220 30.71 8.84 38.74
C GLY A 220 30.15 10.20 39.14
N HIS A 221 29.76 10.28 40.41
CA HIS A 221 29.47 11.56 41.05
C HIS A 221 30.54 11.79 42.10
N ASP A 222 31.31 12.87 41.94
CA ASP A 222 32.15 13.38 43.01
C ASP A 222 31.28 14.16 43.97
N MET A 223 31.45 13.89 45.26
CA MET A 223 30.82 14.65 46.32
C MET A 223 31.87 15.08 47.32
N ASP A 224 31.84 16.35 47.68
CA ASP A 224 32.64 16.86 48.78
C ASP A 224 32.19 16.19 50.09
N GLN A 225 33.15 15.87 50.96
CA GLN A 225 32.81 15.48 52.32
C GLN A 225 32.02 16.61 52.98
N ALA A 226 30.89 16.29 53.60
CA ALA A 226 30.12 17.24 54.42
C ALA A 226 30.93 17.80 55.62
N GLY A 227 32.14 17.27 55.82
CA GLY A 227 33.03 17.62 56.90
C GLY A 227 32.56 17.07 58.22
N SER A 228 33.49 17.02 59.16
CA SER A 228 33.19 16.77 60.55
C SER A 228 32.67 18.08 61.16
N HIS A 229 31.49 18.04 61.78
CA HIS A 229 30.97 19.19 62.52
C HIS A 229 30.53 18.77 63.93
N SER A 230 30.51 19.77 64.82
CA SER A 230 30.00 19.66 66.18
C SER A 230 29.16 20.90 66.48
N HIS A 231 28.21 20.78 67.39
CA HIS A 231 27.40 21.90 67.83
C HIS A 231 27.91 22.36 69.20
N SER A 232 28.08 23.67 69.37
CA SER A 232 28.35 24.26 70.67
C SER A 232 27.10 24.93 71.20
N VAL A 233 26.73 24.57 72.44
CA VAL A 233 25.67 25.23 73.18
C VAL A 233 26.32 25.90 74.37
N SER A 234 26.06 27.19 74.53
CA SER A 234 26.54 27.94 75.68
C SER A 234 25.41 28.16 76.65
N VAL A 235 25.64 27.76 77.89
CA VAL A 235 24.69 27.94 78.97
C VAL A 235 25.28 28.98 79.91
N TYR A 236 24.47 29.98 80.27
CA TYR A 236 24.89 31.00 81.21
C TYR A 236 24.64 30.50 82.63
N GLN A 237 25.66 30.58 83.48
CA GLN A 237 25.49 30.22 84.87
C GLN A 237 24.79 31.36 85.61
N ALA A 238 23.67 31.04 86.25
CA ALA A 238 22.99 31.95 87.15
C ALA A 238 23.81 32.02 88.45
N VAL A 239 24.39 33.19 88.76
CA VAL A 239 25.10 33.38 90.02
C VAL A 239 24.16 34.06 90.99
N THR A 240 23.99 33.41 92.14
CA THR A 240 23.15 33.91 93.21
C THR A 240 24.05 34.57 94.24
N GLY A 241 24.14 35.90 94.18
CA GLY A 241 24.79 36.69 95.22
C GLY A 241 23.81 36.98 96.36
N GLN A 242 24.24 36.77 97.60
CA GLN A 242 23.47 37.15 98.78
C GLN A 242 23.80 38.60 99.13
N GLY A 243 22.86 39.52 98.96
CA GLY A 243 23.03 40.91 99.40
C GLY A 243 22.87 41.01 100.92
N ASP A 244 23.60 41.93 101.55
CA ASP A 244 23.70 42.13 103.01
C ASP A 244 22.37 42.43 103.75
N ASN A 245 21.25 42.48 103.03
CA ASN A 245 19.91 42.76 103.59
C ASN A 245 18.87 41.67 103.26
N GLY A 246 19.31 40.42 103.01
CA GLY A 246 18.42 39.27 102.87
C GLY A 246 17.62 39.18 101.56
N SER A 247 17.88 40.07 100.60
CA SER A 247 17.33 40.00 99.25
C SER A 247 18.27 39.20 98.33
N THR A 248 17.74 38.17 97.69
CA THR A 248 18.49 37.34 96.74
C THR A 248 18.28 37.89 95.34
N ARG A 249 19.35 38.37 94.69
CA ARG A 249 19.28 38.89 93.32
C ARG A 249 20.06 37.97 92.39
N THR A 250 19.33 37.11 91.67
CA THR A 250 19.93 36.25 90.65
C THR A 250 20.32 37.11 89.46
N THR A 251 21.61 37.20 89.19
CA THR A 251 22.14 37.93 88.04
C THR A 251 22.81 36.93 87.12
N ILE A 252 22.48 36.96 85.84
CA ILE A 252 23.14 36.11 84.85
C ILE A 252 24.56 36.63 84.72
N ASN A 253 25.54 35.85 85.18
CA ASN A 253 26.94 36.25 85.08
C ASN A 253 27.42 35.97 83.65
N THR A 254 27.49 37.03 82.85
CA THR A 254 27.96 36.92 81.45
C THR A 254 29.43 36.55 81.33
N GLY A 255 30.21 36.63 82.42
CA GLY A 255 31.62 36.24 82.49
C GLY A 255 31.88 34.78 82.86
N LEU A 256 30.87 34.04 83.36
CA LEU A 256 30.95 32.60 83.64
C LEU A 256 30.11 31.83 82.61
N ARG A 257 30.71 31.61 81.43
CA ARG A 257 30.10 30.94 80.29
C ARG A 257 30.71 29.55 80.15
N ASP A 258 29.95 28.52 80.49
CA ASP A 258 30.32 27.17 80.09
C ASP A 258 29.82 26.90 78.67
N THR A 259 30.75 26.46 77.83
CA THR A 259 30.46 26.05 76.45
C THR A 259 30.56 24.54 76.38
N PHE A 260 29.44 23.88 76.14
CA PHE A 260 29.39 22.45 75.90
C PHE A 260 29.41 22.21 74.40
N THR A 261 30.43 21.52 73.92
CA THR A 261 30.51 21.07 72.53
C THR A 261 30.08 19.60 72.49
N THR A 262 29.10 19.28 71.63
CA THR A 262 28.70 17.89 71.42
C THR A 262 29.88 17.09 70.86
N SER A 263 29.93 15.78 71.11
CA SER A 263 30.95 14.93 70.50
C SER A 263 30.85 14.99 68.97
N ASN A 264 32.01 14.92 68.33
CA ASN A 264 32.14 14.95 66.89
C ASN A 264 31.47 13.71 66.28
N THR A 265 30.52 13.91 65.36
CA THR A 265 29.83 12.82 64.66
C THR A 265 30.71 12.12 63.61
N GLY A 266 31.92 12.63 63.36
CA GLY A 266 32.89 12.07 62.43
C GLY A 266 32.60 12.39 60.97
N ALA A 267 33.56 12.05 60.09
CA ALA A 267 33.38 12.19 58.66
C ALA A 267 32.37 11.14 58.16
N HIS A 268 31.34 11.58 57.45
CA HIS A 268 30.39 10.70 56.79
C HIS A 268 30.24 11.09 55.32
N THR A 269 29.70 10.16 54.54
CA THR A 269 29.44 10.32 53.11
C THR A 269 27.94 10.25 52.87
N HIS A 270 27.47 11.02 51.88
CA HIS A 270 26.15 10.81 51.31
C HIS A 270 26.25 9.77 50.20
N GLY A 271 25.18 9.02 49.95
CA GLY A 271 25.08 8.15 48.77
C GLY A 271 24.03 8.73 47.83
N ILE A 272 24.37 8.94 46.57
CA ILE A 272 23.38 9.24 45.52
C ILE A 272 23.03 7.93 44.83
N ARG A 273 21.75 7.54 44.91
CA ARG A 273 21.18 6.49 44.08
C ARG A 273 20.35 7.17 43.00
N SER A 274 20.94 7.36 41.83
CA SER A 274 20.30 7.98 40.68
C SER A 274 20.64 7.16 39.44
N SER A 275 19.87 6.12 39.16
CA SER A 275 19.84 5.53 37.83
C SER A 275 18.81 6.26 36.98
N GLY A 276 19.04 6.37 35.68
CA GLY A 276 18.01 6.84 34.75
C GLY A 276 16.78 5.93 34.80
N GLU A 277 15.60 6.51 34.56
CA GLU A 277 14.32 5.79 34.66
C GLU A 277 14.05 4.81 33.50
N GLY A 278 14.99 4.67 32.55
CA GLY A 278 14.87 3.73 31.43
C GLY A 278 13.69 4.03 30.50
N LEU A 279 13.27 5.28 30.38
CA LEU A 279 12.12 5.64 29.56
C LEU A 279 12.42 5.38 28.06
N PRO A 280 11.48 4.75 27.31
CA PRO A 280 11.67 4.52 25.88
C PRO A 280 11.74 5.83 25.07
N HIS A 281 12.67 5.90 24.13
CA HIS A 281 12.79 7.01 23.18
C HIS A 281 12.43 6.57 21.75
N GLU A 282 12.08 7.53 20.91
CA GLU A 282 11.79 7.33 19.48
C GLU A 282 13.04 6.88 18.73
N ASN A 283 12.96 5.74 18.05
CA ASN A 283 14.07 5.13 17.32
C ASN A 283 13.91 5.25 15.79
N ARG A 284 12.80 5.80 15.29
CA ARG A 284 12.58 5.97 13.85
C ARG A 284 13.26 7.24 13.33
N PRO A 285 13.94 7.18 12.17
CA PRO A 285 14.41 8.37 11.49
C PRO A 285 13.22 9.22 10.98
N PRO A 286 13.46 10.50 10.62
CA PRO A 286 12.46 11.33 9.96
C PRO A 286 11.85 10.63 8.75
N SER A 287 10.51 10.59 8.69
CA SER A 287 9.80 9.71 7.77
C SER A 287 8.50 10.29 7.25
N LYS A 288 8.03 9.71 6.15
CA LYS A 288 6.76 10.08 5.54
C LYS A 288 5.96 8.83 5.23
N ALA A 289 4.75 8.75 5.76
CA ALA A 289 3.82 7.68 5.42
C ALA A 289 3.45 7.76 3.94
N MET A 290 3.54 6.61 3.27
CA MET A 290 3.16 6.42 1.87
C MET A 290 2.26 5.19 1.76
N VAL A 291 1.48 5.14 0.68
CA VAL A 291 0.66 3.98 0.35
C VAL A 291 1.52 2.99 -0.42
N VAL A 292 1.53 1.75 0.02
CA VAL A 292 2.18 0.64 -0.67
C VAL A 292 1.10 -0.22 -1.32
N LEU A 293 1.24 -0.42 -2.61
CA LEU A 293 0.41 -1.33 -3.40
C LEU A 293 1.25 -2.51 -3.84
N GLU A 294 0.60 -3.66 -3.94
CA GLU A 294 1.18 -4.89 -4.46
C GLU A 294 0.36 -5.39 -5.66
N TRP A 295 1.07 -5.87 -6.68
CA TRP A 295 0.46 -6.48 -7.85
C TRP A 295 0.02 -7.91 -7.54
N ILE A 296 -1.28 -8.16 -7.67
CA ILE A 296 -1.93 -9.44 -7.37
C ILE A 296 -2.44 -10.19 -8.62
N GLY A 297 -2.34 -9.58 -9.81
CA GLY A 297 -2.90 -10.13 -11.04
C GLY A 297 -4.42 -9.98 -11.15
N PHE A 298 -5.02 -10.63 -12.15
CA PHE A 298 -6.46 -10.49 -12.49
C PHE A 298 -7.35 -11.54 -11.85
#